data_AF-A0A225VNG1-F1
#
_entry.id   AF-A0A225VNG1-F1
#
_cell.length_a   1.000
_cell.length_b   1.000
_cell.length_c   1.000
_cell.angle_alpha   90.00
_cell.angle_beta   90.00
_cell.angle_gamma   90.00
#
_symmetry.space_group_name_H-M   'P 1'
#
loop_
_entity.id
_entity.type
_entity.pdbx_description
1 polymer ?
#
loop_
_entity_poly.entity_id
_entity_poly.type
_entity_poly.pdbx_seq_one_letter_code
_entity_poly.pdbx_strand_id
1 'polypeptide(L)'
;MPRRLDWREKAVNLDAAATDKLLEELKTYEVTHSNTMACAICPGAQNKMRYRLLKCNSAPCTEPSLGACSWRGKTLACLQTDTVTVYDYGEHTTSVSSPRAKRFTSAQKAFCREMAEHHLRPVRIRHALARKFETPLEAFPTLGTVQNFVNYYSRKYLENHDQVDAIKEKLHDMAFKGSEP
;
A
#
# COMPACT_ATOMS: atom_id res chain seq x y z
N MET A 1 2.42 -31.89 -7.40
CA MET A 1 1.31 -31.03 -6.95
C MET A 1 1.87 -29.94 -6.03
N PRO A 2 1.44 -28.67 -6.14
CA PRO A 2 1.86 -27.64 -5.18
C PRO A 2 1.48 -28.08 -3.77
N ARG A 3 2.40 -27.97 -2.80
CA ARG A 3 2.09 -28.28 -1.39
C ARG A 3 0.93 -27.38 -0.95
N ARG A 4 -0.18 -27.97 -0.52
CA ARG A 4 -1.24 -27.24 0.18
C ARG A 4 -0.69 -26.87 1.55
N LEU A 5 -0.59 -25.58 1.83
CA LEU A 5 -0.22 -25.07 3.14
C LEU A 5 -1.48 -24.99 3.99
N ASP A 6 -1.43 -25.53 5.21
CA ASP A 6 -2.52 -25.45 6.18
C ASP A 6 -2.51 -24.07 6.83
N TRP A 7 -3.15 -23.13 6.15
CA TRP A 7 -3.29 -21.75 6.62
C TRP A 7 -4.11 -21.70 7.91
N ARG A 8 -3.53 -21.12 8.96
CA ARG A 8 -4.24 -20.83 10.20
C ARG A 8 -4.96 -19.49 10.06
N GLU A 9 -6.21 -19.46 10.46
CA GLU A 9 -7.01 -18.25 10.48
C GLU A 9 -6.60 -17.38 11.67
N LYS A 10 -6.27 -16.11 11.40
CA LYS A 10 -5.93 -15.14 12.45
C LYS A 10 -7.08 -14.20 12.74
N ALA A 11 -7.77 -13.76 11.69
CA ALA A 11 -8.97 -12.95 11.82
C ALA A 11 -9.79 -13.00 10.54
N VAL A 12 -11.11 -12.88 10.66
CA VAL A 12 -12.06 -12.99 9.55
C VAL A 12 -12.93 -11.76 9.45
N ASN A 13 -13.18 -11.33 8.21
CA ASN A 13 -14.10 -10.25 7.88
C ASN A 13 -13.88 -8.98 8.70
N LEU A 14 -12.62 -8.64 8.98
CA LEU A 14 -12.26 -7.40 9.65
C LEU A 14 -12.56 -6.22 8.74
N ASP A 15 -13.00 -5.12 9.34
CA ASP A 15 -13.01 -3.82 8.64
C ASP A 15 -11.58 -3.31 8.40
N ALA A 16 -11.46 -2.20 7.66
CA ALA A 16 -10.18 -1.63 7.30
C ALA A 16 -9.36 -1.17 8.52
N ALA A 17 -9.99 -0.64 9.58
CA ALA A 17 -9.30 -0.11 10.76
C ALA A 17 -8.78 -1.24 11.66
N ALA A 18 -9.60 -2.26 11.91
CA ALA A 18 -9.21 -3.46 12.63
C ALA A 18 -8.11 -4.23 11.87
N THR A 19 -8.21 -4.28 10.54
CA THR A 19 -7.16 -4.88 9.69
C THR A 19 -5.85 -4.13 9.80
N ASP A 20 -5.87 -2.79 9.73
CA ASP A 20 -4.66 -1.99 9.85
C ASP A 20 -3.96 -2.23 11.20
N LYS A 21 -4.71 -2.27 12.30
CA LYS A 21 -4.19 -2.59 13.63
C LYS A 21 -3.56 -3.98 13.69
N LEU A 22 -4.26 -5.01 13.20
CA LEU A 22 -3.73 -6.38 13.16
C LEU A 22 -2.44 -6.46 12.34
N LEU A 23 -2.41 -5.80 11.17
CA LEU A 23 -1.22 -5.77 10.32
C LEU A 23 -0.06 -4.99 10.95
N GLU A 24 -0.35 -4.02 11.82
CA GLU A 24 0.62 -3.26 12.60
C GLU A 24 1.19 -4.05 13.79
N GLU A 25 0.54 -5.13 14.23
CA GLU A 25 1.08 -6.06 15.23
C GLU A 25 2.03 -7.09 14.61
N LEU A 26 1.80 -7.53 13.37
CA LEU A 26 2.60 -8.55 12.67
C LEU A 26 3.96 -8.06 12.21
N LYS A 27 5.10 -8.68 12.54
CA LYS A 27 6.45 -8.21 12.16
C LYS A 27 6.54 -7.73 10.70
N THR A 28 7.49 -6.83 10.42
CA THR A 28 7.68 -6.30 9.05
C THR A 28 7.67 -7.40 8.00
N TYR A 29 6.89 -7.16 6.95
CA TYR A 29 6.65 -8.10 5.89
C TYR A 29 6.62 -7.40 4.53
N GLU A 30 6.92 -8.16 3.50
CA GLU A 30 6.76 -7.77 2.11
C GLU A 30 5.59 -8.53 1.47
N VAL A 31 4.92 -7.89 0.50
CA VAL A 31 3.91 -8.54 -0.33
C VAL A 31 4.62 -9.15 -1.53
N THR A 32 4.66 -10.48 -1.59
CA THR A 32 5.35 -11.21 -2.68
C THR A 32 4.44 -11.45 -3.87
N HIS A 33 3.14 -11.60 -3.64
CA HIS A 33 2.13 -11.81 -4.67
C HIS A 33 0.88 -11.00 -4.35
N SER A 34 0.23 -10.47 -5.38
CA SER A 34 -1.01 -9.70 -5.24
C SER A 34 -1.87 -9.87 -6.51
N ASN A 35 -2.87 -10.74 -6.45
CA ASN A 35 -3.75 -11.07 -7.57
C ASN A 35 -5.21 -10.74 -7.23
N THR A 36 -6.04 -10.55 -8.25
CA THR A 36 -7.50 -10.48 -8.11
C THR A 36 -8.13 -11.81 -8.44
N MET A 37 -9.20 -12.16 -7.74
CA MET A 37 -9.96 -13.39 -7.94
C MET A 37 -11.45 -13.16 -7.69
N ALA A 38 -12.27 -14.16 -8.01
CA ALA A 38 -13.68 -14.18 -7.65
C ALA A 38 -13.85 -14.01 -6.14
N CYS A 39 -14.84 -13.21 -5.73
CA CYS A 39 -15.10 -12.99 -4.32
C CYS A 39 -15.77 -14.21 -3.69
N ALA A 40 -15.19 -14.67 -2.60
CA ALA A 40 -15.78 -15.74 -1.78
C ALA A 40 -16.93 -15.23 -0.89
N ILE A 41 -17.02 -13.91 -0.68
CA ILE A 41 -18.02 -13.26 0.19
C ILE A 41 -19.22 -12.77 -0.64
N CYS A 42 -18.95 -12.17 -1.79
CA CYS A 42 -19.98 -11.56 -2.64
C CYS A 42 -20.38 -12.53 -3.77
N PRO A 43 -21.63 -13.03 -3.81
CA PRO A 43 -22.09 -13.95 -4.84
C PRO A 43 -21.92 -13.35 -6.24
N GLY A 44 -21.35 -14.12 -7.18
CA GLY A 44 -21.20 -13.73 -8.59
C GLY A 44 -20.18 -12.60 -8.87
N ALA A 45 -19.51 -12.05 -7.85
CA ALA A 45 -18.62 -10.92 -8.01
C ALA A 45 -17.22 -11.34 -8.49
N GLN A 46 -16.99 -11.28 -9.80
CA GLN A 46 -15.69 -11.59 -10.40
C GLN A 46 -14.65 -10.48 -10.14
N ASN A 47 -13.39 -10.87 -9.88
CA ASN A 47 -12.27 -9.95 -9.64
C ASN A 47 -12.49 -8.95 -8.48
N LYS A 48 -13.43 -9.23 -7.57
CA LYS A 48 -13.74 -8.41 -6.41
C LYS A 48 -13.08 -8.89 -5.11
N MET A 49 -12.19 -9.86 -5.16
CA MET A 49 -11.34 -10.24 -4.02
C MET A 49 -9.88 -10.06 -4.40
N ARG A 50 -9.13 -9.34 -3.59
CA ARG A 50 -7.68 -9.22 -3.72
C ARG A 50 -7.00 -10.20 -2.78
N TYR A 51 -6.32 -11.17 -3.39
CA TYR A 51 -5.49 -12.17 -2.73
C TYR A 51 -4.04 -11.66 -2.64
N ARG A 52 -3.44 -11.68 -1.44
CA ARG A 52 -2.03 -11.35 -1.26
C ARG A 52 -1.30 -12.38 -0.43
N LEU A 53 -0.04 -12.64 -0.80
CA LEU A 53 0.89 -13.43 0.00
C LEU A 53 1.95 -12.52 0.62
N LEU A 54 2.16 -12.71 1.92
CA LEU A 54 3.10 -11.98 2.74
C LEU A 54 4.28 -12.88 3.11
N LYS A 55 5.48 -12.32 3.09
CA LYS A 55 6.70 -12.96 3.57
C LYS A 55 7.34 -12.09 4.63
N CYS A 56 7.89 -12.71 5.67
CA CYS A 56 8.64 -11.98 6.69
C CYS A 56 9.83 -11.24 6.06
N ASN A 57 9.96 -9.96 6.40
CA ASN A 57 11.06 -9.09 6.02
C ASN A 57 11.55 -8.32 7.26
N SER A 58 11.64 -9.02 8.39
CA SER A 58 12.13 -8.47 9.65
C SER A 58 13.61 -8.75 9.76
N ALA A 59 14.42 -7.72 9.97
CA ALA A 59 15.89 -7.83 10.00
C ALA A 59 16.38 -8.95 10.94
N PRO A 60 15.87 -9.07 12.19
CA PRO A 60 16.20 -10.19 13.06
C PRO A 60 15.86 -11.58 12.50
N CYS A 61 14.81 -11.69 11.68
CA CYS A 61 14.40 -12.96 11.07
C CYS A 61 15.14 -13.26 9.75
N THR A 62 15.84 -12.28 9.17
CA THR A 62 16.60 -12.42 7.93
C THR A 62 18.10 -12.56 8.16
N GLU A 63 18.53 -12.66 9.42
CA GLU A 63 19.93 -12.94 9.77
C GLU A 63 20.43 -14.22 9.09
N PRO A 64 21.53 -14.17 8.32
CA PRO A 64 22.01 -15.31 7.53
C PRO A 64 22.25 -16.60 8.33
N SER A 65 22.61 -16.47 9.61
CA SER A 65 22.90 -17.59 10.52
C SER A 65 21.67 -18.39 10.92
N LEU A 66 20.46 -17.83 10.78
CA LEU A 66 19.22 -18.43 11.28
C LEU A 66 18.44 -19.21 10.19
N GLY A 67 18.95 -19.21 8.95
CA GLY A 67 18.25 -19.78 7.82
C GLY A 67 17.01 -18.99 7.40
N ALA A 68 16.28 -19.49 6.39
CA ALA A 68 15.13 -18.79 5.84
C ALA A 68 13.92 -18.82 6.81
N CYS A 69 13.41 -17.64 7.18
CA CYS A 69 12.20 -17.52 7.99
C CYS A 69 11.02 -18.26 7.37
N SER A 70 10.42 -19.16 8.15
CA SER A 70 9.33 -20.02 7.70
C SER A 70 7.97 -19.33 7.65
N TRP A 71 7.79 -18.24 8.42
CA TRP A 71 6.54 -17.51 8.51
C TRP A 71 6.07 -16.97 7.16
N ARG A 72 4.79 -17.19 6.86
CA ARG A 72 4.07 -16.62 5.72
C ARG A 72 2.73 -16.08 6.20
N GLY A 73 2.30 -14.98 5.58
CA GLY A 73 0.97 -14.43 5.77
C GLY A 73 0.16 -14.50 4.49
N LYS A 74 -1.16 -14.46 4.61
CA LYS A 74 -2.08 -14.35 3.48
C LYS A 74 -3.21 -13.41 3.85
N THR A 75 -3.56 -12.49 2.94
CA THR A 75 -4.74 -11.63 3.11
C THR A 75 -5.69 -11.78 1.94
N LEU A 76 -6.98 -11.84 2.28
CA LEU A 76 -8.10 -11.84 1.34
C LEU A 76 -8.92 -10.60 1.61
N ALA A 77 -8.85 -9.61 0.72
CA ALA A 77 -9.57 -8.35 0.86
C ALA A 77 -10.69 -8.26 -0.19
N CYS A 78 -11.95 -8.19 0.25
CA CYS A 78 -13.07 -7.90 -0.63
C CYS A 78 -13.01 -6.43 -1.05
N LEU A 79 -12.97 -6.18 -2.36
CA LEU A 79 -12.91 -4.83 -2.94
C LEU A 79 -14.27 -4.14 -3.04
N GLN A 80 -15.35 -4.81 -2.61
CA GLN A 80 -16.71 -4.27 -2.63
C GLN A 80 -17.19 -3.90 -1.23
N THR A 81 -16.86 -4.72 -0.23
CA THR A 81 -17.23 -4.50 1.17
C THR A 81 -16.07 -3.98 2.02
N ASP A 82 -14.87 -3.87 1.45
CA ASP A 82 -13.62 -3.52 2.14
C ASP A 82 -13.29 -4.40 3.37
N THR A 83 -13.91 -5.59 3.46
CA THR A 83 -13.63 -6.56 4.52
C THR A 83 -12.39 -7.38 4.19
N VAL A 84 -11.58 -7.66 5.20
CA VAL A 84 -10.33 -8.40 5.06
C VAL A 84 -10.27 -9.59 6.01
N THR A 85 -9.85 -10.73 5.48
CA THR A 85 -9.52 -11.92 6.26
C THR A 85 -8.02 -12.15 6.20
N VAL A 86 -7.41 -12.42 7.36
CA VAL A 86 -5.97 -12.59 7.54
C VAL A 86 -5.68 -14.01 8.03
N TYR A 87 -4.71 -14.64 7.37
CA TYR A 87 -4.21 -15.96 7.71
C TYR A 87 -2.71 -15.92 7.88
N ASP A 88 -2.17 -16.88 8.63
CA ASP A 88 -0.74 -17.12 8.69
C ASP A 88 -0.39 -18.61 8.57
N TYR A 89 0.90 -18.88 8.36
CA TYR A 89 1.47 -20.21 8.29
C TYR A 89 2.91 -20.16 8.78
N GLY A 90 3.32 -21.20 9.52
CA GLY A 90 4.67 -21.30 10.07
C GLY A 90 4.94 -20.29 11.17
N GLU A 91 6.19 -20.27 11.64
CA GLU A 91 6.62 -19.43 12.75
C GLU A 91 7.77 -18.51 12.32
N HIS A 92 7.87 -17.37 12.99
CA HIS A 92 9.01 -16.48 12.83
C HIS A 92 10.25 -17.13 13.46
N THR A 93 11.41 -16.95 12.83
CA THR A 93 12.67 -17.50 13.35
C THR A 93 13.09 -16.87 14.67
N THR A 94 12.65 -15.64 14.93
CA THR A 94 12.92 -14.92 16.16
C THR A 94 11.62 -14.40 16.75
N SER A 95 11.60 -14.03 18.03
CA SER A 95 10.52 -13.23 18.64
C SER A 95 10.73 -11.72 18.46
N VAL A 96 11.99 -11.27 18.31
CA VAL A 96 12.38 -9.86 18.22
C VAL A 96 11.84 -9.19 16.95
N SER A 97 11.13 -8.07 17.10
CA SER A 97 10.62 -7.29 15.97
C SER A 97 11.61 -6.18 15.57
N SER A 98 11.60 -5.79 14.30
CA SER A 98 12.37 -4.66 13.77
C SER A 98 11.48 -3.41 13.62
N PRO A 99 12.07 -2.20 13.62
CA PRO A 99 11.35 -0.97 13.29
C PRO A 99 10.63 -1.10 11.94
N ARG A 100 9.39 -0.62 11.86
CA ARG A 100 8.55 -0.76 10.67
C ARG A 100 8.77 0.37 9.69
N ALA A 101 8.70 0.03 8.40
CA ALA A 101 8.48 1.03 7.37
C ALA A 101 7.13 1.71 7.61
N LYS A 102 7.14 3.04 7.62
CA LYS A 102 5.94 3.87 7.75
C LYS A 102 5.07 3.66 6.52
N ARG A 103 3.90 3.06 6.70
CA ARG A 103 2.94 2.77 5.63
C ARG A 103 1.67 3.56 5.89
N PHE A 104 0.96 3.90 4.81
CA PHE A 104 -0.34 4.50 4.95
C PHE A 104 -1.36 3.50 5.49
N THR A 105 -2.08 3.91 6.53
CA THR A 105 -3.33 3.26 6.92
C THR A 105 -4.40 3.47 5.84
N SER A 106 -5.46 2.70 5.89
CA SER A 106 -6.59 2.80 4.98
C SER A 106 -7.27 4.17 5.09
N ALA A 107 -7.42 4.70 6.30
CA ALA A 107 -7.93 6.05 6.56
C ALA A 107 -7.03 7.14 5.95
N GLN A 108 -5.70 7.02 6.12
CA GLN A 108 -4.75 7.96 5.52
C GLN A 108 -4.78 7.91 3.97
N LYS A 109 -4.93 6.72 3.38
CA LYS A 109 -5.09 6.59 1.92
C LYS A 109 -6.39 7.25 1.43
N ALA A 110 -7.48 7.11 2.17
CA ALA A 110 -8.75 7.75 1.83
C ALA A 110 -8.60 9.27 1.83
N PHE A 111 -8.01 9.82 2.89
CA PHE A 111 -7.72 11.25 2.96
C PHE A 111 -6.79 11.72 1.83
N CYS A 112 -5.74 10.96 1.50
CA CYS A 112 -4.86 11.29 0.37
C CYS A 112 -5.61 11.34 -0.97
N ARG A 113 -6.60 10.45 -1.19
CA ARG A 113 -7.42 10.44 -2.40
C ARG A 113 -8.32 11.67 -2.48
N GLU A 114 -9.02 11.98 -1.39
CA GLU A 114 -9.86 13.19 -1.26
C GLU A 114 -9.04 14.46 -1.53
N MET A 115 -7.86 14.59 -0.92
CA MET A 115 -6.99 15.74 -1.16
C MET A 115 -6.43 15.77 -2.59
N ALA A 116 -6.24 14.61 -3.23
CA ALA A 116 -5.81 14.53 -4.62
C ALA A 116 -6.94 14.94 -5.59
N GLU A 117 -8.20 14.64 -5.27
CA GLU A 117 -9.38 15.13 -6.00
C GLU A 117 -9.47 16.66 -5.95
N HIS A 118 -9.07 17.27 -4.84
CA HIS A 118 -8.91 18.73 -4.73
C HIS A 118 -7.61 19.28 -5.35
N HIS A 119 -6.89 18.48 -6.15
CA HIS A 119 -5.66 18.85 -6.83
C HIS A 119 -4.55 19.41 -5.91
N LEU A 120 -4.54 19.00 -4.63
CA LEU A 120 -3.50 19.42 -3.72
C LEU A 120 -2.17 18.75 -4.07
N ARG A 121 -1.08 19.53 -4.04
CA ARG A 121 0.28 19.01 -4.27
C ARG A 121 0.65 17.97 -3.20
N PRO A 122 1.36 16.87 -3.54
CA PRO A 122 1.71 15.82 -2.59
C PRO A 122 2.40 16.30 -1.29
N VAL A 123 3.23 17.35 -1.37
CA VAL A 123 3.84 17.96 -0.18
C VAL A 123 2.80 18.56 0.77
N ARG A 124 1.80 19.26 0.22
CA ARG A 124 0.68 19.84 1.00
C ARG A 124 -0.18 18.74 1.60
N ILE A 125 -0.42 17.66 0.86
CA ILE A 125 -1.13 16.48 1.35
C ILE A 125 -0.40 15.87 2.55
N ARG A 126 0.93 15.71 2.46
CA ARG A 126 1.75 15.17 3.57
C ARG A 126 1.65 16.02 4.84
N HIS A 127 1.71 17.35 4.73
CA HIS A 127 1.51 18.22 5.90
C HIS A 127 0.06 18.24 6.40
N ALA A 128 -0.92 18.13 5.51
CA ALA A 128 -2.33 18.04 5.89
C ALA A 128 -2.64 16.73 6.64
N LEU A 129 -2.02 15.62 6.26
CA LEU A 129 -2.07 14.35 6.99
C LEU A 129 -1.61 14.53 8.44
N ALA A 130 -0.45 15.16 8.65
CA ALA A 130 0.09 15.38 9.98
C ALA A 130 -0.88 16.17 10.89
N ARG A 131 -1.52 17.20 10.34
CA ARG A 131 -2.54 17.98 11.07
C ARG A 131 -3.82 17.17 11.30
N LYS A 132 -4.32 16.45 10.28
CA LYS A 132 -5.61 15.74 10.33
C LYS A 132 -5.60 14.57 11.32
N PHE A 133 -4.47 13.89 11.44
CA PHE A 133 -4.31 12.71 12.30
C PHE A 133 -3.49 13.02 13.57
N GLU A 134 -3.25 14.31 13.87
CA GLU A 134 -2.54 14.77 15.08
C GLU A 134 -1.22 14.01 15.35
N THR A 135 -0.51 13.71 14.27
CA THR A 135 0.69 12.86 14.33
C THR A 135 1.88 13.65 13.77
N PRO A 136 3.10 13.53 14.35
CA PRO A 136 4.29 14.17 13.82
C PRO A 136 4.56 13.79 12.36
N LEU A 137 5.07 14.75 11.56
CA LEU A 137 5.34 14.55 10.13
C LEU A 137 6.34 13.41 9.87
N GLU A 138 7.21 13.18 10.84
CA GLU A 138 8.22 12.13 10.87
C GLU A 138 7.57 10.76 10.90
N ALA A 139 6.43 10.58 11.56
CA ALA A 139 5.77 9.29 11.66
C ALA A 139 5.04 8.88 10.36
N PHE A 140 4.86 9.80 9.42
CA PHE A 140 4.25 9.52 8.12
C PHE A 140 5.22 8.92 7.11
N PRO A 141 4.70 8.25 6.06
CA PRO A 141 5.49 7.89 4.92
C PRO A 141 6.26 9.09 4.34
N THR A 142 7.41 8.80 3.73
CA THR A 142 8.25 9.81 3.08
C THR A 142 7.48 10.54 1.98
N LEU A 143 7.93 11.75 1.62
CA LEU A 143 7.32 12.52 0.53
C LEU A 143 7.27 11.71 -0.77
N GLY A 144 8.33 10.96 -1.10
CA GLY A 144 8.35 10.09 -2.29
C GLY A 144 7.24 9.03 -2.27
N THR A 145 6.93 8.47 -1.09
CA THR A 145 5.84 7.50 -0.95
C THR A 145 4.47 8.17 -1.16
N VAL A 146 4.29 9.37 -0.62
CA VAL A 146 3.06 10.16 -0.82
C VAL A 146 2.90 10.54 -2.29
N GLN A 147 3.96 11.03 -2.94
CA GLN A 147 3.99 11.37 -4.35
C GLN A 147 3.61 10.18 -5.23
N ASN A 148 4.25 9.02 -5.02
CA ASN A 148 3.95 7.81 -5.78
C ASN A 148 2.48 7.40 -5.65
N PHE A 149 1.93 7.44 -4.43
CA PHE A 149 0.53 7.09 -4.19
C PHE A 149 -0.44 8.07 -4.87
N VAL A 150 -0.24 9.37 -4.67
CA VAL A 150 -1.11 10.42 -5.23
C VAL A 150 -1.02 10.44 -6.76
N ASN A 151 0.19 10.40 -7.33
CA ASN A 151 0.38 10.41 -8.78
C ASN A 151 -0.26 9.19 -9.45
N TYR A 152 -0.13 8.00 -8.84
CA TYR A 152 -0.82 6.80 -9.32
C TYR A 152 -2.34 6.99 -9.30
N TYR A 153 -2.89 7.50 -8.20
CA TYR A 153 -4.33 7.73 -8.07
C TYR A 153 -4.84 8.74 -9.12
N SER A 154 -4.19 9.90 -9.22
CA SER A 154 -4.57 10.95 -10.16
C SER A 154 -4.53 10.47 -11.61
N ARG A 155 -3.49 9.75 -12.01
CA ARG A 155 -3.37 9.20 -13.38
C ARG A 155 -4.43 8.15 -13.70
N LYS A 156 -4.81 7.35 -12.71
CA LYS A 156 -5.72 6.22 -12.92
C LYS A 156 -7.20 6.59 -12.80
N TYR A 157 -7.53 7.55 -11.94
CA TYR A 157 -8.91 7.81 -11.54
C TYR A 157 -9.37 9.25 -11.78
N LEU A 158 -8.46 10.21 -11.95
CA LEU A 158 -8.80 11.63 -12.12
C LEU A 158 -8.53 12.13 -13.55
N GLU A 159 -8.39 11.21 -14.50
CA GLU A 159 -8.06 11.48 -15.91
C GLU A 159 -6.90 12.46 -16.08
N ASN A 160 -5.98 12.49 -15.11
CA ASN A 160 -4.80 13.33 -15.16
C ASN A 160 -3.73 12.66 -16.03
N HIS A 161 -4.14 12.32 -17.25
CA HIS A 161 -3.30 11.88 -18.34
C HIS A 161 -2.57 13.11 -18.87
N ASP A 162 -1.51 13.46 -18.16
CA ASP A 162 -0.34 14.14 -18.67
C ASP A 162 -0.63 15.36 -19.59
N GLN A 163 -0.84 16.53 -18.97
CA GLN A 163 -0.40 17.79 -19.60
C GLN A 163 1.11 17.80 -19.86
N VAL A 164 1.85 16.76 -19.47
CA VAL A 164 3.30 16.65 -19.68
C VAL A 164 3.66 16.82 -21.15
N ASP A 165 2.89 16.24 -22.07
CA ASP A 165 3.18 16.40 -23.50
C ASP A 165 2.85 17.82 -23.98
N ALA A 166 1.72 18.39 -23.54
CA ALA A 166 1.39 19.79 -23.80
C ALA A 166 2.38 20.80 -23.17
N ILE A 167 2.96 20.47 -22.01
CA ILE A 167 3.99 21.27 -21.32
C ILE A 167 5.33 21.12 -22.02
N LYS A 168 5.71 19.91 -22.46
CA LYS A 168 6.92 19.68 -23.27
C LYS A 168 6.86 20.41 -24.59
N GLU A 169 5.69 20.46 -25.22
CA GLU A 169 5.44 21.19 -26.47
C GLU A 169 5.57 22.70 -26.24
N LYS A 170 4.92 23.24 -25.21
CA LYS A 170 5.11 24.65 -24.82
C LYS A 170 6.55 25.01 -24.48
N LEU A 171 7.28 24.12 -23.80
CA LEU A 171 8.70 24.32 -23.50
C LEU A 171 9.57 24.27 -24.77
N HIS A 172 9.22 23.46 -25.77
CA HIS A 172 9.88 23.48 -27.09
C HIS A 172 9.55 24.75 -27.87
N ASP A 173 8.30 25.23 -27.81
CA ASP A 173 7.90 26.47 -28.47
C ASP A 173 8.57 27.70 -27.85
N MET A 174 8.75 27.68 -26.53
CA MET A 174 9.47 28.71 -25.76
C MET A 174 10.99 28.51 -25.74
N ALA A 175 11.52 27.44 -26.34
CA ALA A 175 12.96 27.22 -26.40
C ALA A 175 13.59 28.28 -27.30
N PHE A 176 14.64 28.94 -26.79
CA PHE A 176 15.34 30.04 -27.46
C PHE A 176 15.75 29.68 -28.90
N LYS A 177 15.16 30.35 -29.89
CA LYS A 177 15.38 30.08 -31.33
C LYS A 177 16.48 30.96 -31.96
N GLY A 178 17.15 31.80 -31.17
CA GLY A 178 18.23 32.68 -31.64
C GLY A 178 17.78 33.85 -32.53
N SER A 179 16.48 34.11 -32.61
CA SER A 179 15.88 35.18 -33.42
C SER A 179 15.06 36.17 -32.60
N GLU A 180 15.32 36.25 -31.29
CA GLU A 180 14.68 37.23 -30.41
C GLU A 180 15.46 38.56 -30.50
N PRO A 181 14.77 39.73 -30.60
CA PRO A 181 15.39 41.03 -30.83
C PRO A 181 16.19 41.58 -29.64
#